data_AF-A0A485KEV2-F1
#
_entry.id   AF-A0A485KEV2-F1
#
_cell.length_a   1.000
_cell.length_b   1.000
_cell.length_c   1.000
_cell.angle_alpha   90.00
_cell.angle_beta   90.00
_cell.angle_gamma   90.00
#
_symmetry.space_group_name_H-M   'P 1'
#
loop_
_entity.id
_entity.type
_entity.pdbx_description
1 polymer ?
#
loop_
_entity_poly.entity_id
_entity_poly.type
_entity_poly.pdbx_seq_one_letter_code
_entity_poly.pdbx_strand_id
1 'polypeptide(L)'
;MTETGFPTAGGSNLGHVASFDMAKTYFDQYKAWVQSANSPTPYYFMLQDNLGKLGSGTDFEAYFGLLDSQSQWKFAMPTTYPGTFSIYNALGQALIVLNNNVYARRPTHSINEKFTYDSTTRQIKSLGNNQCLDAYKTATGITVHTFACDATNGNQKWTMDNNFIYHETHDVCLDVDASKVSLWPCHDHDVNRNQWWSKNEPVRLFTWRGQAVSVVGSWAGVQDKLPSDDQLFWYNTDTNLLQNAMTNECLDAYATPDGNFHIHTFACGSGNVNQKWKVDTVARRVYHLNHDRCLDANPADGNQLSLHLCDSSSANWNQWLSLERRGQCMAKERDINFEGQELINFDAASADDCCATCQDHAACHAYSFSNNRCYLKKARALKGNGVWPGTTSARVYKCAPLQKGVDFTGNDLGSVPAPAAEDCCAYCRLNVECMAFTYAYGTCYLKSGVTVSLSVNANAWSAAIM
;
A
#
# COMPACT_ATOMS: atom_id res chain seq x y z
N MET A 1 -30.17 -2.70 -5.68
CA MET A 1 -29.71 -3.35 -4.43
C MET A 1 -28.57 -2.52 -3.89
N THR A 2 -28.72 -1.93 -2.71
CA THR A 2 -27.71 -1.02 -2.14
C THR A 2 -26.76 -1.71 -1.15
N GLU A 3 -27.22 -2.77 -0.48
CA GLU A 3 -26.48 -3.51 0.54
C GLU A 3 -26.95 -4.97 0.59
N THR A 4 -26.04 -5.93 0.80
CA THR A 4 -26.38 -7.36 0.88
C THR A 4 -25.39 -8.19 1.70
N GLY A 5 -25.79 -9.35 2.22
CA GLY A 5 -24.91 -10.31 2.90
C GLY A 5 -25.65 -11.54 3.38
N PHE A 6 -24.91 -12.57 3.82
CA PHE A 6 -25.49 -13.77 4.40
C PHE A 6 -24.63 -14.28 5.58
N PRO A 7 -25.23 -14.60 6.74
CA PRO A 7 -24.46 -14.90 7.96
C PRO A 7 -23.92 -16.33 7.95
N THR A 8 -22.71 -16.51 8.49
CA THR A 8 -22.09 -17.85 8.60
C THR A 8 -22.58 -18.66 9.79
N ALA A 9 -23.21 -18.02 10.79
CA ALA A 9 -23.72 -18.65 12.00
C ALA A 9 -24.81 -17.78 12.67
N GLY A 10 -25.25 -18.15 13.87
CA GLY A 10 -26.19 -17.36 14.68
C GLY A 10 -27.67 -17.70 14.48
N GLY A 11 -27.96 -18.92 13.98
CA GLY A 11 -29.31 -19.48 13.99
C GLY A 11 -30.08 -19.28 12.70
N SER A 12 -31.41 -19.18 12.80
CA SER A 12 -32.30 -19.07 11.64
C SER A 12 -33.21 -17.86 11.77
N ASN A 13 -33.46 -17.17 10.65
CA ASN A 13 -34.38 -16.03 10.60
C ASN A 13 -35.25 -16.12 9.35
N LEU A 14 -36.58 -16.00 9.51
CA LEU A 14 -37.56 -16.03 8.41
C LEU A 14 -37.39 -17.22 7.44
N GLY A 15 -37.02 -18.39 7.95
CA GLY A 15 -36.79 -19.60 7.14
C GLY A 15 -35.42 -19.69 6.47
N HIS A 16 -34.57 -18.67 6.62
CA HIS A 16 -33.17 -18.73 6.22
C HIS A 16 -32.30 -19.24 7.36
N VAL A 17 -31.54 -20.30 7.12
CA VAL A 17 -30.65 -20.92 8.10
C VAL A 17 -29.22 -20.42 7.86
N ALA A 18 -28.64 -19.74 8.85
CA ALA A 18 -27.26 -19.30 8.80
C ALA A 18 -26.32 -20.50 8.80
N SER A 19 -25.40 -20.55 7.85
CA SER A 19 -24.34 -21.56 7.80
C SER A 19 -23.19 -21.05 6.94
N PHE A 20 -22.00 -21.59 7.18
CA PHE A 20 -20.82 -21.27 6.40
C PHE A 20 -21.02 -21.55 4.90
N ASP A 21 -21.59 -22.70 4.55
CA ASP A 21 -21.79 -23.12 3.16
C ASP A 21 -22.78 -22.22 2.41
N MET A 22 -23.89 -21.85 3.06
CA MET A 22 -24.86 -20.91 2.47
C MET A 22 -24.26 -19.53 2.29
N ALA A 23 -23.53 -19.03 3.29
CA ALA A 23 -22.87 -17.74 3.22
C ALA A 23 -21.80 -17.70 2.12
N LYS A 24 -21.00 -18.76 1.99
CA LYS A 24 -20.03 -18.91 0.91
C LYS A 24 -20.71 -18.93 -0.46
N THR A 25 -21.76 -19.72 -0.62
CA THR A 25 -22.53 -19.82 -1.87
C THR A 25 -23.12 -18.47 -2.25
N TYR A 26 -23.72 -17.77 -1.30
CA TYR A 26 -24.26 -16.43 -1.49
C TYR A 26 -23.17 -15.44 -1.92
N PHE A 27 -22.02 -15.47 -1.25
CA PHE A 27 -20.89 -14.62 -1.58
C PHE A 27 -20.32 -14.91 -2.97
N ASP A 28 -20.24 -16.17 -3.38
CA ASP A 28 -19.80 -16.56 -4.74
C ASP A 28 -20.78 -16.05 -5.81
N GLN A 29 -22.08 -16.14 -5.58
CA GLN A 29 -23.11 -15.58 -6.47
C GLN A 29 -23.07 -14.06 -6.53
N TYR A 30 -22.90 -13.41 -5.38
CA TYR A 30 -22.71 -11.97 -5.28
C TYR A 30 -21.52 -11.52 -6.14
N LYS A 31 -20.35 -12.17 -6.01
CA LYS A 31 -19.16 -11.88 -6.81
C LYS A 31 -19.42 -11.97 -8.31
N ALA A 32 -20.06 -13.06 -8.76
CA ALA A 32 -20.40 -13.25 -10.17
C ALA A 32 -21.37 -12.17 -10.68
N TRP A 33 -22.36 -11.82 -9.86
CA TRP A 33 -23.33 -10.78 -10.20
C TRP A 33 -22.66 -9.40 -10.32
N VAL A 34 -21.80 -9.00 -9.37
CA VAL A 34 -21.06 -7.72 -9.41
C VAL A 34 -20.27 -7.58 -10.71
N GLN A 35 -19.62 -8.65 -11.18
CA GLN A 35 -18.86 -8.64 -12.42
C GLN A 35 -19.75 -8.45 -13.66
N SER A 36 -20.99 -8.93 -13.63
CA SER A 36 -21.95 -8.82 -14.74
C SER A 36 -22.76 -7.52 -14.73
N ALA A 37 -22.88 -6.86 -13.58
CA ALA A 37 -23.74 -5.71 -13.39
C ALA A 37 -23.00 -4.43 -13.78
N ASN A 38 -23.54 -3.72 -14.77
CA ASN A 38 -23.05 -2.40 -15.24
C ASN A 38 -23.42 -1.25 -14.26
N SER A 39 -23.43 -1.51 -12.95
CA SER A 39 -24.09 -0.70 -11.90
C SER A 39 -23.10 -0.20 -10.85
N PRO A 40 -23.36 0.97 -10.20
CA PRO A 40 -22.53 1.46 -9.10
C PRO A 40 -22.46 0.42 -7.97
N THR A 41 -21.24 0.28 -7.45
CA THR A 41 -20.76 -0.63 -6.41
C THR A 41 -21.83 -1.05 -5.38
N PRO A 42 -22.31 -2.29 -5.42
CA PRO A 42 -23.09 -2.84 -4.32
C PRO A 42 -22.19 -3.01 -3.09
N TYR A 43 -22.73 -2.77 -1.88
CA TYR A 43 -21.99 -2.95 -0.63
C TYR A 43 -22.31 -4.31 0.00
N TYR A 44 -21.28 -5.00 0.50
CA TYR A 44 -21.49 -6.17 1.34
C TYR A 44 -21.66 -5.72 2.79
N PHE A 45 -22.72 -6.17 3.46
CA PHE A 45 -23.29 -5.63 4.70
C PHE A 45 -22.26 -5.43 5.83
N MET A 46 -21.33 -6.37 6.03
CA MET A 46 -20.28 -6.23 7.05
C MET A 46 -18.94 -6.75 6.57
N LEU A 47 -17.87 -6.01 6.90
CA LEU A 47 -16.50 -6.47 6.69
C LEU A 47 -16.07 -7.50 7.75
N GLN A 48 -16.37 -7.28 9.03
CA GLN A 48 -15.91 -8.12 10.13
C GLN A 48 -17.07 -8.57 11.03
N ASP A 49 -17.00 -9.83 11.48
CA ASP A 49 -17.92 -10.37 12.49
C ASP A 49 -17.87 -9.54 13.78
N ASN A 50 -19.03 -9.18 14.29
CA ASN A 50 -19.19 -8.38 15.49
C ASN A 50 -19.83 -9.20 16.61
N LEU A 51 -19.00 -9.96 17.34
CA LEU A 51 -19.47 -10.81 18.45
C LEU A 51 -20.10 -10.02 19.60
N GLY A 52 -19.92 -8.70 19.66
CA GLY A 52 -20.62 -7.83 20.60
C GLY A 52 -22.14 -7.76 20.37
N LYS A 53 -22.65 -8.28 19.25
CA LYS A 53 -24.08 -8.40 18.95
C LYS A 53 -24.73 -9.69 19.47
N LEU A 54 -23.97 -10.60 20.08
CA LEU A 54 -24.55 -11.82 20.65
C LEU A 54 -25.44 -11.52 21.85
N GLY A 55 -26.56 -12.25 21.96
CA GLY A 55 -27.49 -12.12 23.09
C GLY A 55 -28.55 -11.02 22.93
N SER A 56 -28.63 -10.37 21.76
CA SER A 56 -29.69 -9.40 21.42
C SER A 56 -30.98 -10.04 20.90
N GLY A 57 -31.02 -11.38 20.74
CA GLY A 57 -32.13 -12.09 20.09
C GLY A 57 -32.02 -12.15 18.56
N THR A 58 -30.96 -11.57 17.97
CA THR A 58 -30.62 -11.65 16.54
C THR A 58 -29.17 -12.10 16.35
N ASP A 59 -28.79 -13.23 16.95
CA ASP A 59 -27.39 -13.69 17.00
C ASP A 59 -26.73 -13.83 15.61
N PHE A 60 -27.52 -14.06 14.56
CA PHE A 60 -27.04 -14.09 13.17
C PHE A 60 -26.41 -12.76 12.72
N GLU A 61 -26.80 -11.62 13.29
CA GLU A 61 -26.19 -10.31 13.02
C GLU A 61 -24.71 -10.24 13.43
N ALA A 62 -24.26 -11.10 14.34
CA ALA A 62 -22.87 -11.15 14.76
C ALA A 62 -21.94 -11.76 13.68
N TYR A 63 -22.51 -12.46 12.68
CA TYR A 63 -21.76 -13.37 11.80
C TYR A 63 -21.84 -13.03 10.30
N PHE A 64 -22.20 -11.80 9.93
CA PHE A 64 -22.24 -11.35 8.53
C PHE A 64 -20.90 -10.90 7.95
N GLY A 65 -19.84 -10.87 8.76
CA GLY A 65 -18.53 -10.42 8.31
C GLY A 65 -17.96 -11.32 7.22
N LEU A 66 -17.28 -10.70 6.25
CA LEU A 66 -16.36 -11.39 5.35
C LEU A 66 -15.09 -11.85 6.07
N LEU A 67 -14.72 -11.14 7.15
CA LEU A 67 -13.69 -11.48 8.11
C LEU A 67 -14.32 -12.06 9.37
N ASP A 68 -13.64 -13.01 10.01
CA ASP A 68 -13.99 -13.47 11.35
C ASP A 68 -13.61 -12.46 12.44
N SER A 69 -13.89 -12.79 13.70
CA SER A 69 -13.56 -11.95 14.85
C SER A 69 -12.05 -11.71 15.06
N GLN A 70 -11.19 -12.40 14.31
CA GLN A 70 -9.73 -12.33 14.34
C GLN A 70 -9.16 -11.66 13.07
N SER A 71 -10.02 -11.03 12.28
CA SER A 71 -9.69 -10.35 11.02
C SER A 71 -9.12 -11.29 9.95
N GLN A 72 -9.46 -12.58 10.00
CA GLN A 72 -9.12 -13.54 8.96
C GLN A 72 -10.26 -13.69 7.95
N TRP A 73 -9.93 -13.78 6.66
CA TRP A 73 -10.93 -13.97 5.60
C TRP A 73 -11.65 -15.31 5.75
N LYS A 74 -12.98 -15.27 5.81
CA LYS A 74 -13.85 -16.46 5.86
C LYS A 74 -14.03 -17.10 4.49
N PHE A 75 -13.89 -16.32 3.42
CA PHE A 75 -14.06 -16.79 2.04
C PHE A 75 -12.82 -16.45 1.20
N ALA A 76 -12.53 -17.28 0.21
CA ALA A 76 -11.53 -16.96 -0.79
C ALA A 76 -11.99 -15.74 -1.62
N MET A 77 -11.24 -14.64 -1.49
CA MET A 77 -11.41 -13.47 -2.34
C MET A 77 -10.86 -13.76 -3.74
N PRO A 78 -11.43 -13.21 -4.82
CA PRO A 78 -10.76 -13.19 -6.11
C PRO A 78 -9.44 -12.43 -5.92
N THR A 79 -8.34 -13.17 -5.84
CA THR A 79 -7.00 -12.57 -5.77
C THR A 79 -6.52 -12.13 -7.15
N THR A 80 -7.22 -12.55 -8.21
CA THR A 80 -6.88 -12.26 -9.59
C THR A 80 -8.13 -11.93 -10.37
N TYR A 81 -8.16 -10.74 -10.96
CA TYR A 81 -9.06 -10.42 -12.06
C TYR A 81 -8.20 -10.57 -13.33
N PRO A 82 -8.35 -11.67 -14.09
CA PRO A 82 -7.49 -11.95 -15.23
C PRO A 82 -7.52 -10.80 -16.24
N GLY A 83 -6.34 -10.36 -16.70
CA GLY A 83 -6.23 -9.25 -17.65
C GLY A 83 -6.49 -7.86 -17.06
N THR A 84 -6.56 -7.73 -15.73
CA THR A 84 -6.59 -6.42 -15.05
C THR A 84 -5.22 -6.03 -14.54
N PHE A 85 -5.01 -4.73 -14.41
CA PHE A 85 -3.80 -4.16 -13.85
C PHE A 85 -4.14 -2.92 -13.03
N SER A 86 -3.19 -2.51 -12.19
CA SER A 86 -3.19 -1.19 -11.58
C SER A 86 -2.19 -0.31 -12.30
N ILE A 87 -2.40 0.99 -12.24
CA ILE A 87 -1.55 1.99 -12.91
C ILE A 87 -0.88 2.79 -11.81
N TYR A 88 0.43 2.92 -11.86
CA TYR A 88 1.21 3.59 -10.83
C TYR A 88 2.12 4.65 -11.42
N ASN A 89 2.22 5.81 -10.78
CA ASN A 89 3.19 6.83 -11.18
C ASN A 89 4.55 6.62 -10.52
N ALA A 90 5.59 7.34 -10.97
CA ALA A 90 6.94 7.26 -10.41
C ALA A 90 7.05 7.51 -8.89
N LEU A 91 6.10 8.23 -8.29
CA LEU A 91 6.04 8.44 -6.83
C LEU A 91 5.47 7.23 -6.07
N GLY A 92 5.04 6.18 -6.78
CA GLY A 92 4.40 4.99 -6.21
C GLY A 92 2.92 5.17 -5.92
N GLN A 93 2.29 6.25 -6.40
CA GLN A 93 0.86 6.47 -6.26
C GLN A 93 0.10 5.65 -7.29
N ALA A 94 -1.00 5.02 -6.90
CA ALA A 94 -1.93 4.37 -7.81
C ALA A 94 -2.90 5.38 -8.44
N LEU A 95 -3.27 5.15 -9.69
CA LEU A 95 -4.43 5.77 -10.32
C LEU A 95 -5.71 5.18 -9.70
N ILE A 96 -6.56 5.99 -9.12
CA ILE A 96 -7.76 5.56 -8.38
C ILE A 96 -8.98 6.33 -8.88
N VAL A 97 -10.08 5.61 -9.13
CA VAL A 97 -11.37 6.21 -9.52
C VAL A 97 -12.30 6.29 -8.32
N LEU A 98 -12.74 7.50 -7.96
CA LEU A 98 -13.72 7.74 -6.90
C LEU A 98 -14.78 8.74 -7.39
N ASN A 99 -16.07 8.39 -7.27
CA ASN A 99 -17.18 9.26 -7.70
C ASN A 99 -17.01 9.80 -9.13
N ASN A 100 -16.60 8.93 -10.06
CA ASN A 100 -16.27 9.23 -11.47
C ASN A 100 -15.06 10.16 -11.71
N ASN A 101 -14.41 10.65 -10.65
CA ASN A 101 -13.18 11.41 -10.75
C ASN A 101 -11.97 10.48 -10.68
N VAL A 102 -10.87 10.90 -11.27
CA VAL A 102 -9.62 10.15 -11.35
C VAL A 102 -8.57 10.87 -10.51
N TYR A 103 -7.90 10.13 -9.62
CA TYR A 103 -6.92 10.63 -8.69
C TYR A 103 -5.63 9.81 -8.77
N ALA A 104 -4.51 10.39 -8.34
CA ALA A 104 -3.28 9.65 -8.09
C ALA A 104 -2.98 9.73 -6.59
N ARG A 105 -3.07 8.61 -5.88
CA ARG A 105 -2.98 8.55 -4.41
C ARG A 105 -2.21 7.33 -3.94
N ARG A 106 -1.89 7.24 -2.66
CA ARG A 106 -1.31 6.01 -2.09
C ARG A 106 -2.19 4.81 -2.47
N PRO A 107 -1.60 3.69 -2.93
CA PRO A 107 -2.33 2.47 -3.23
C PRO A 107 -3.20 2.04 -2.04
N THR A 108 -4.44 1.67 -2.34
CA THR A 108 -5.44 1.22 -1.36
C THR A 108 -5.73 -0.26 -1.47
N HIS A 109 -5.20 -0.93 -2.51
CA HIS A 109 -5.47 -2.32 -2.87
C HIS A 109 -6.96 -2.60 -3.06
N SER A 110 -7.72 -1.58 -3.47
CA SER A 110 -9.16 -1.67 -3.71
C SER A 110 -9.48 -1.87 -5.20
N ILE A 111 -10.72 -2.26 -5.52
CA ILE A 111 -11.16 -2.41 -6.92
C ILE A 111 -11.12 -1.08 -7.69
N ASN A 112 -11.13 0.06 -6.99
CA ASN A 112 -11.12 1.40 -7.57
C ASN A 112 -9.79 1.78 -8.23
N GLU A 113 -8.74 1.00 -8.01
CA GLU A 113 -7.42 1.18 -8.65
C GLU A 113 -7.13 0.09 -9.69
N LYS A 114 -8.14 -0.70 -10.08
CA LYS A 114 -8.03 -1.77 -11.08
C LYS A 114 -8.65 -1.33 -12.39
N PHE A 115 -7.93 -1.63 -13.48
CA PHE A 115 -8.30 -1.29 -14.84
C PHE A 115 -8.15 -2.49 -15.79
N THR A 116 -8.91 -2.49 -16.87
CA THR A 116 -8.64 -3.28 -18.08
C THR A 116 -8.24 -2.36 -19.22
N TYR A 117 -7.48 -2.88 -20.19
CA TYR A 117 -7.16 -2.18 -21.42
C TYR A 117 -7.58 -3.03 -22.63
N ASP A 118 -8.40 -2.43 -23.49
CA ASP A 118 -8.74 -3.01 -24.80
C ASP A 118 -7.87 -2.35 -25.86
N SER A 119 -6.93 -3.10 -26.45
CA SER A 119 -6.01 -2.59 -27.48
C SER A 119 -6.69 -2.33 -28.82
N THR A 120 -7.85 -2.95 -29.09
CA THR A 120 -8.61 -2.77 -30.34
C THR A 120 -9.42 -1.48 -30.29
N THR A 121 -10.15 -1.25 -29.19
CA THR A 121 -10.91 -0.01 -28.99
C THR A 121 -10.07 1.11 -28.40
N ARG A 122 -8.87 0.81 -27.90
CA ARG A 122 -7.94 1.74 -27.24
C ARG A 122 -8.54 2.40 -26.01
N GLN A 123 -9.36 1.67 -25.26
CA GLN A 123 -10.04 2.15 -24.07
C GLN A 123 -9.41 1.58 -22.80
N ILE A 124 -9.22 2.44 -21.80
CA ILE A 124 -8.87 2.05 -20.42
C ILE A 124 -10.17 2.08 -19.62
N LYS A 125 -10.61 0.93 -19.11
CA LYS A 125 -11.85 0.79 -18.36
C LYS A 125 -11.55 0.55 -16.88
N SER A 126 -12.12 1.39 -16.02
CA SER A 126 -12.09 1.25 -14.56
C SER A 126 -13.01 0.12 -14.12
N LEU A 127 -12.53 -0.78 -13.25
CA LEU A 127 -13.37 -1.79 -12.62
C LEU A 127 -14.19 -1.23 -11.46
N GLY A 128 -13.74 -0.14 -10.83
CA GLY A 128 -14.41 0.44 -9.66
C GLY A 128 -15.81 0.98 -9.96
N ASN A 129 -16.02 1.53 -11.14
CA ASN A 129 -17.32 2.05 -11.57
C ASN A 129 -17.72 1.60 -12.99
N ASN A 130 -16.96 0.69 -13.60
CA ASN A 130 -17.26 0.08 -14.89
C ASN A 130 -17.42 1.09 -16.04
N GLN A 131 -16.66 2.19 -15.97
CA GLN A 131 -16.62 3.28 -16.94
C GLN A 131 -15.23 3.42 -17.56
N CYS A 132 -15.13 4.11 -18.69
CA CYS A 132 -13.89 4.31 -19.41
C CYS A 132 -13.26 5.67 -19.07
N LEU A 133 -11.94 5.71 -19.03
CA LEU A 133 -11.17 6.95 -18.86
C LEU A 133 -11.48 7.89 -20.02
N ASP A 134 -11.87 9.12 -19.71
CA ASP A 134 -12.37 10.11 -20.68
C ASP A 134 -11.71 11.47 -20.45
N ALA A 135 -11.08 12.00 -21.50
CA ALA A 135 -10.45 13.33 -21.55
C ALA A 135 -11.42 14.36 -22.15
N TYR A 136 -12.33 14.85 -21.31
CA TYR A 136 -13.39 15.76 -21.76
C TYR A 136 -12.91 17.21 -21.83
N LYS A 137 -13.20 17.87 -22.95
CA LYS A 137 -12.85 19.29 -23.15
C LYS A 137 -13.90 20.19 -22.51
N THR A 138 -13.47 21.02 -21.59
CA THR A 138 -14.25 22.07 -20.91
C THR A 138 -13.86 23.45 -21.41
N ALA A 139 -14.56 24.49 -20.95
CA ALA A 139 -14.23 25.89 -21.25
C ALA A 139 -12.83 26.32 -20.75
N THR A 140 -12.30 25.64 -19.73
CA THR A 140 -11.04 25.99 -19.07
C THR A 140 -9.87 25.05 -19.40
N GLY A 141 -10.10 24.03 -20.24
CA GLY A 141 -9.08 23.02 -20.56
C GLY A 141 -9.66 21.61 -20.67
N ILE A 142 -8.80 20.61 -20.74
CA ILE A 142 -9.20 19.20 -20.83
C ILE A 142 -9.12 18.59 -19.43
N THR A 143 -10.18 17.92 -18.99
CA THR A 143 -10.29 17.29 -17.68
C THR A 143 -10.39 15.77 -17.83
N VAL A 144 -9.66 15.04 -16.99
CA VAL A 144 -9.71 13.57 -16.96
C VAL A 144 -10.73 13.12 -15.93
N HIS A 145 -11.66 12.28 -16.35
CA HIS A 145 -12.67 11.65 -15.51
C HIS A 145 -13.00 10.28 -16.09
N THR A 146 -13.99 9.58 -15.53
CA THR A 146 -14.56 8.39 -16.18
C THR A 146 -15.95 8.68 -16.70
N PHE A 147 -16.28 8.09 -17.86
CA PHE A 147 -17.61 8.19 -18.48
C PHE A 147 -18.05 6.85 -19.06
N ALA A 148 -19.32 6.72 -19.44
CA ALA A 148 -19.83 5.52 -20.11
C ALA A 148 -18.94 5.15 -21.30
N CYS A 149 -18.54 3.88 -21.38
CA CYS A 149 -17.65 3.39 -22.42
C CYS A 149 -18.32 3.44 -23.79
N ASP A 150 -17.69 4.13 -24.75
CA ASP A 150 -18.11 4.19 -26.14
C ASP A 150 -16.89 4.02 -27.04
N ALA A 151 -16.81 2.89 -27.74
CA ALA A 151 -15.69 2.55 -28.61
C ALA A 151 -15.53 3.51 -29.81
N THR A 152 -16.49 4.40 -30.07
CA THR A 152 -16.39 5.43 -31.11
C THR A 152 -15.96 6.81 -30.57
N ASN A 153 -15.99 7.00 -29.26
CA ASN A 153 -15.66 8.27 -28.62
C ASN A 153 -14.14 8.53 -28.66
N GLY A 154 -13.74 9.60 -29.36
CA GLY A 154 -12.35 10.02 -29.48
C GLY A 154 -11.70 10.44 -28.15
N ASN A 155 -12.49 10.91 -27.17
CA ASN A 155 -12.00 11.32 -25.85
C ASN A 155 -11.66 10.12 -24.95
N GLN A 156 -11.91 8.89 -25.40
CA GLN A 156 -11.64 7.66 -24.66
C GLN A 156 -10.52 6.83 -25.31
N LYS A 157 -9.72 7.44 -26.18
CA LYS A 157 -8.68 6.79 -26.95
C LYS A 157 -7.32 7.02 -26.32
N TRP A 158 -6.80 5.97 -25.71
CA TRP A 158 -5.55 5.97 -24.97
C TRP A 158 -4.61 4.88 -25.49
N THR A 159 -3.32 5.21 -25.59
CA THR A 159 -2.25 4.23 -25.75
C THR A 159 -1.44 4.15 -24.47
N MET A 160 -1.00 2.94 -24.15
CA MET A 160 -0.12 2.65 -23.02
C MET A 160 1.14 2.01 -23.57
N ASP A 161 2.19 2.82 -23.74
CA ASP A 161 3.46 2.37 -24.27
C ASP A 161 4.61 3.22 -23.73
N ASN A 162 5.81 2.65 -23.64
CA ASN A 162 7.02 3.32 -23.14
C ASN A 162 6.82 4.08 -21.82
N ASN A 163 6.01 3.52 -20.91
CA ASN A 163 5.61 4.14 -19.63
C ASN A 163 4.84 5.46 -19.74
N PHE A 164 4.25 5.77 -20.89
CA PHE A 164 3.29 6.86 -21.04
C PHE A 164 1.87 6.33 -21.12
N ILE A 165 0.94 7.18 -20.70
CA ILE A 165 -0.49 7.03 -21.01
C ILE A 165 -0.84 8.21 -21.91
N TYR A 166 -0.83 7.97 -23.22
CA TYR A 166 -0.99 8.99 -24.25
C TYR A 166 -2.44 9.06 -24.72
N HIS A 167 -2.97 10.27 -24.85
CA HIS A 167 -4.32 10.52 -25.37
C HIS A 167 -4.27 10.86 -26.86
N GLU A 168 -4.82 9.98 -27.69
CA GLU A 168 -4.64 10.06 -29.15
C GLU A 168 -5.32 11.26 -29.81
N THR A 169 -6.48 11.67 -29.31
CA THR A 169 -7.25 12.74 -29.95
C THR A 169 -6.72 14.13 -29.59
N HIS A 170 -6.09 14.27 -28.43
CA HIS A 170 -5.64 15.57 -27.92
C HIS A 170 -4.12 15.74 -27.97
N ASP A 171 -3.38 14.69 -28.33
CA ASP A 171 -1.91 14.69 -28.45
C ASP A 171 -1.19 15.12 -27.17
N VAL A 172 -1.63 14.57 -26.04
CA VAL A 172 -1.14 14.89 -24.69
C VAL A 172 -0.99 13.63 -23.85
N CYS A 173 -0.16 13.70 -22.81
CA CYS A 173 0.07 12.60 -21.89
C CYS A 173 -0.68 12.83 -20.57
N LEU A 174 -1.08 11.73 -19.93
CA LEU A 174 -1.58 11.74 -18.56
C LEU A 174 -0.47 12.20 -17.62
N ASP A 175 -0.78 13.19 -16.81
CA ASP A 175 0.15 13.84 -15.90
C ASP A 175 -0.44 13.86 -14.48
N VAL A 176 0.41 14.06 -13.48
CA VAL A 176 0.01 14.22 -12.09
C VAL A 176 0.76 15.36 -11.41
N ASP A 177 0.07 16.47 -11.20
CA ASP A 177 0.61 17.62 -10.48
C ASP A 177 0.04 17.67 -9.07
N ALA A 178 0.90 17.58 -8.05
CA ALA A 178 0.51 17.63 -6.64
C ALA A 178 -0.65 16.65 -6.31
N SER A 179 -0.59 15.41 -6.82
CA SER A 179 -1.64 14.36 -6.70
C SER A 179 -2.96 14.62 -7.46
N LYS A 180 -3.02 15.67 -8.27
CA LYS A 180 -4.14 15.93 -9.18
C LYS A 180 -3.79 15.39 -10.57
N VAL A 181 -4.61 14.47 -11.07
CA VAL A 181 -4.49 13.95 -12.43
C VAL A 181 -4.90 15.02 -13.43
N SER A 182 -4.05 15.24 -14.43
CA SER A 182 -4.20 16.26 -15.46
C SER A 182 -3.72 15.73 -16.82
N LEU A 183 -3.74 16.60 -17.83
CA LEU A 183 -3.17 16.34 -19.15
C LEU A 183 -2.17 17.43 -19.47
N TRP A 184 -1.03 17.03 -20.03
CA TRP A 184 0.04 17.94 -20.38
C TRP A 184 0.79 17.45 -21.64
N PRO A 185 1.45 18.32 -22.42
CA PRO A 185 2.35 17.88 -23.48
C PRO A 185 3.31 16.79 -23.00
N CYS A 186 3.48 15.76 -23.82
CA CYS A 186 4.37 14.65 -23.49
C CYS A 186 5.82 15.12 -23.43
N HIS A 187 6.54 14.74 -22.38
CA HIS A 187 7.94 15.06 -22.16
C HIS A 187 8.72 13.81 -21.75
N ASP A 188 10.01 13.78 -22.06
CA ASP A 188 10.90 12.71 -21.62
C ASP A 188 10.94 12.59 -20.08
N HIS A 189 11.22 11.40 -19.57
CA HIS A 189 11.25 11.08 -18.14
C HIS A 189 12.07 12.09 -17.32
N ASP A 190 13.25 12.48 -17.79
CA ASP A 190 14.15 13.38 -17.05
C ASP A 190 13.66 14.83 -17.01
N VAL A 191 12.71 15.19 -17.88
CA VAL A 191 12.07 16.51 -17.92
C VAL A 191 10.82 16.52 -17.06
N ASN A 192 9.96 15.49 -17.18
CA ASN A 192 8.73 15.40 -16.41
C ASN A 192 8.42 13.97 -15.97
N ARG A 193 8.88 13.62 -14.76
CA ARG A 193 8.64 12.32 -14.15
C ARG A 193 7.18 12.06 -13.77
N ASN A 194 6.35 13.11 -13.69
CA ASN A 194 4.93 12.99 -13.34
C ASN A 194 4.10 12.33 -14.45
N GLN A 195 4.66 12.17 -15.64
CA GLN A 195 4.03 11.50 -16.78
C GLN A 195 4.41 10.02 -16.93
N TRP A 196 5.23 9.51 -16.01
CA TRP A 196 5.74 8.14 -16.08
C TRP A 196 4.83 7.19 -15.29
N TRP A 197 4.25 6.24 -16.01
CA TRP A 197 3.26 5.29 -15.50
C TRP A 197 3.68 3.85 -15.75
N SER A 198 3.45 2.99 -14.77
CA SER A 198 3.74 1.56 -14.84
C SER A 198 2.49 0.74 -14.52
N LYS A 199 2.34 -0.41 -15.21
CA LYS A 199 1.32 -1.42 -14.89
C LYS A 199 1.75 -2.36 -13.75
N ASN A 200 3.03 -2.28 -13.38
CA ASN A 200 3.65 -3.13 -12.37
C ASN A 200 3.52 -2.48 -11.00
N GLU A 201 3.35 -3.30 -9.97
CA GLU A 201 3.20 -2.79 -8.60
C GLU A 201 4.50 -2.14 -8.12
N PRO A 202 4.48 -0.87 -7.66
CA PRO A 202 5.63 -0.25 -7.02
C PRO A 202 5.85 -0.92 -5.68
N VAL A 203 6.98 -1.57 -5.55
CA VAL A 203 7.38 -2.24 -4.33
C VAL A 203 8.69 -1.67 -3.83
N ARG A 204 8.80 -1.56 -2.51
CA ARG A 204 10.06 -1.37 -1.82
C ARG A 204 10.21 -2.52 -0.84
N LEU A 205 11.37 -3.17 -0.86
CA LEU A 205 11.63 -4.33 -0.02
C LEU A 205 12.42 -3.87 1.21
N PHE A 206 11.86 -4.11 2.40
CA PHE A 206 12.49 -3.75 3.67
C PHE A 206 12.98 -4.98 4.40
N THR A 207 14.21 -4.92 4.90
CA THR A 207 14.73 -5.93 5.83
C THR A 207 14.02 -5.81 7.19
N TRP A 208 14.16 -6.83 8.03
CA TRP A 208 13.67 -6.80 9.42
C TRP A 208 14.22 -5.62 10.25
N ARG A 209 15.37 -5.06 9.86
CA ARG A 209 16.01 -3.89 10.48
C ARG A 209 15.50 -2.55 9.95
N GLY A 210 14.63 -2.57 8.95
CA GLY A 210 14.08 -1.36 8.32
C GLY A 210 15.00 -0.68 7.30
N GLN A 211 16.07 -1.35 6.88
CA GLN A 211 16.89 -0.97 5.72
C GLN A 211 16.13 -1.32 4.43
N ALA A 212 16.37 -0.59 3.35
CA ALA A 212 15.76 -0.84 2.05
C ALA A 212 16.72 -1.62 1.16
N VAL A 213 16.18 -2.51 0.33
CA VAL A 213 16.90 -3.02 -0.84
C VAL A 213 17.14 -1.86 -1.82
N SER A 214 18.38 -1.69 -2.25
CA SER A 214 18.84 -0.53 -3.03
C SER A 214 19.78 -0.98 -4.15
N VAL A 215 19.78 -0.25 -5.26
CA VAL A 215 20.67 -0.48 -6.40
C VAL A 215 21.75 0.61 -6.47
N VAL A 216 23.02 0.23 -6.55
CA VAL A 216 24.15 1.16 -6.73
C VAL A 216 24.98 0.73 -7.92
N GLY A 217 24.94 1.53 -8.99
CA GLY A 217 25.46 1.08 -10.28
C GLY A 217 24.70 -0.16 -10.72
N SER A 218 25.40 -1.27 -10.94
CA SER A 218 24.79 -2.56 -11.28
C SER A 218 24.59 -3.48 -10.07
N TRP A 219 24.99 -3.09 -8.86
CA TRP A 219 24.95 -3.95 -7.68
C TRP A 219 23.67 -3.75 -6.87
N ALA A 220 23.11 -4.84 -6.33
CA ALA A 220 21.98 -4.79 -5.40
C ALA A 220 22.45 -5.10 -3.97
N GLY A 221 22.08 -4.24 -3.02
CA GLY A 221 22.43 -4.36 -1.61
C GLY A 221 21.34 -3.80 -0.72
N VAL A 222 21.67 -3.56 0.55
CA VAL A 222 20.78 -2.88 1.50
C VAL A 222 21.39 -1.57 1.99
N GLN A 223 20.59 -0.51 2.02
CA GLN A 223 21.01 0.79 2.53
C GLN A 223 19.98 1.37 3.48
N ASP A 224 20.37 2.48 4.11
CA ASP A 224 19.42 3.30 4.83
C ASP A 224 18.29 3.74 3.89
N LYS A 225 17.08 3.66 4.42
CA LYS A 225 15.87 4.00 3.66
C LYS A 225 15.90 5.48 3.25
N LEU A 226 15.75 5.73 1.97
CA LEU A 226 15.58 7.06 1.38
C LEU A 226 14.42 7.05 0.36
N PRO A 227 13.72 8.17 0.16
CA PRO A 227 12.70 8.30 -0.87
C PRO A 227 13.36 8.49 -2.24
N SER A 228 14.00 7.44 -2.75
CA SER A 228 14.77 7.48 -3.99
C SER A 228 14.44 6.32 -4.93
N ASP A 229 14.67 6.53 -6.22
CA ASP A 229 14.30 5.59 -7.29
C ASP A 229 15.18 4.32 -7.27
N ASP A 230 16.38 4.39 -6.70
CA ASP A 230 17.27 3.22 -6.54
C ASP A 230 16.70 2.20 -5.54
N GLN A 231 15.78 2.62 -4.67
CA GLN A 231 15.11 1.77 -3.68
C GLN A 231 13.70 1.36 -4.13
N LEU A 232 13.26 1.79 -5.31
CA LEU A 232 11.94 1.49 -5.87
C LEU A 232 12.08 0.43 -6.96
N PHE A 233 11.21 -0.58 -6.89
CA PHE A 233 11.11 -1.62 -7.90
C PHE A 233 9.69 -1.71 -8.44
N TRP A 234 9.57 -1.93 -9.74
CA TRP A 234 8.35 -2.27 -10.45
C TRP A 234 8.22 -3.79 -10.48
N TYR A 235 7.38 -4.35 -9.61
CA TYR A 235 7.12 -5.78 -9.55
C TYR A 235 6.02 -6.17 -10.54
N ASN A 236 6.39 -6.92 -11.58
CA ASN A 236 5.46 -7.47 -12.54
C ASN A 236 5.08 -8.89 -12.10
N THR A 237 3.82 -9.08 -11.66
CA THR A 237 3.32 -10.38 -11.18
C THR A 237 3.10 -11.41 -12.28
N ASP A 238 2.93 -10.98 -13.54
CA ASP A 238 2.73 -11.90 -14.67
C ASP A 238 4.05 -12.53 -15.13
N THR A 239 5.12 -11.73 -15.14
CA THR A 239 6.46 -12.14 -15.59
C THR A 239 7.40 -12.46 -14.44
N ASN A 240 7.01 -12.16 -13.20
CA ASN A 240 7.81 -12.30 -11.98
C ASN A 240 9.12 -11.51 -12.01
N LEU A 241 9.13 -10.35 -12.67
CA LEU A 241 10.29 -9.46 -12.77
C LEU A 241 10.23 -8.35 -11.72
N LEU A 242 11.37 -8.00 -11.13
CA LEU A 242 11.55 -6.82 -10.28
C LEU A 242 12.47 -5.83 -11.01
N GLN A 243 11.87 -4.87 -11.72
CA GLN A 243 12.63 -3.84 -12.45
C GLN A 243 12.91 -2.64 -11.54
N ASN A 244 14.16 -2.25 -11.37
CA ASN A 244 14.51 -1.07 -10.59
C ASN A 244 14.09 0.21 -11.34
N ALA A 245 13.49 1.16 -10.61
CA ALA A 245 12.95 2.38 -11.21
C ALA A 245 14.02 3.38 -11.65
N MET A 246 15.23 3.34 -11.07
CA MET A 246 16.34 4.21 -11.48
C MET A 246 17.07 3.67 -12.70
N THR A 247 17.43 2.39 -12.71
CA THR A 247 18.28 1.82 -13.76
C THR A 247 17.48 1.26 -14.94
N ASN A 248 16.17 1.04 -14.79
CA ASN A 248 15.32 0.28 -15.72
C ASN A 248 15.80 -1.17 -15.98
N GLU A 249 16.70 -1.67 -15.15
CA GLU A 249 17.19 -3.05 -15.18
C GLU A 249 16.48 -3.92 -14.15
N CYS A 250 16.45 -5.23 -14.38
CA CYS A 250 15.79 -6.20 -13.51
C CYS A 250 16.76 -6.83 -12.52
N LEU A 251 16.30 -7.04 -11.29
CA LEU A 251 17.02 -7.79 -10.27
C LEU A 251 17.34 -9.20 -10.79
N ASP A 252 18.61 -9.59 -10.74
CA ASP A 252 19.13 -10.80 -11.35
C ASP A 252 20.06 -11.53 -10.37
N ALA A 253 19.82 -12.83 -10.17
CA ALA A 253 20.66 -13.70 -9.36
C ALA A 253 21.67 -14.45 -10.23
N TYR A 254 22.90 -13.91 -10.29
CA TYR A 254 24.00 -14.49 -11.04
C TYR A 254 24.76 -15.51 -10.18
N ALA A 255 24.84 -16.75 -10.65
CA ALA A 255 25.66 -17.78 -10.01
C ALA A 255 27.15 -17.54 -10.30
N THR A 256 27.97 -17.47 -9.26
CA THR A 256 29.43 -17.43 -9.40
C THR A 256 29.99 -18.83 -9.66
N PRO A 257 31.20 -18.93 -10.22
CA PRO A 257 31.87 -20.22 -10.42
C PRO A 257 32.00 -21.08 -9.15
N ASP A 258 32.02 -20.43 -7.97
CA ASP A 258 32.13 -21.09 -6.67
C ASP A 258 30.78 -21.60 -6.12
N GLY A 259 29.69 -21.43 -6.87
CA GLY A 259 28.34 -21.86 -6.48
C GLY A 259 27.60 -20.91 -5.54
N ASN A 260 28.15 -19.72 -5.28
CA ASN A 260 27.45 -18.63 -4.59
C ASN A 260 26.61 -17.81 -5.57
N PHE A 261 25.69 -16.99 -5.06
CA PHE A 261 24.87 -16.12 -5.88
C PHE A 261 25.15 -14.66 -5.55
N HIS A 262 25.48 -13.88 -6.57
CA HIS A 262 25.51 -12.43 -6.48
C HIS A 262 24.22 -11.86 -7.03
N ILE A 263 23.63 -10.96 -6.27
CA ILE A 263 22.45 -10.22 -6.69
C ILE A 263 22.89 -8.88 -7.28
N HIS A 264 22.45 -8.62 -8.50
CA HIS A 264 22.79 -7.45 -9.27
C HIS A 264 21.57 -7.03 -10.10
N THR A 265 21.70 -5.96 -10.90
CA THR A 265 20.71 -5.63 -11.92
C THR A 265 21.27 -5.94 -13.31
N PHE A 266 20.40 -6.39 -14.20
CA PHE A 266 20.73 -6.64 -15.60
C PHE A 266 19.54 -6.33 -16.51
N ALA A 267 19.77 -6.15 -17.81
CA ALA A 267 18.71 -5.90 -18.78
C ALA A 267 17.53 -6.89 -18.61
N CYS A 268 16.32 -6.35 -18.52
CA CYS A 268 15.12 -7.13 -18.25
C CYS A 268 14.81 -8.11 -19.39
N GLY A 269 14.70 -9.41 -19.06
CA GLY A 269 14.35 -10.47 -20.00
C GLY A 269 13.19 -11.31 -19.49
N SER A 270 12.06 -11.30 -20.20
CA SER A 270 10.89 -12.12 -19.82
C SER A 270 11.18 -13.63 -19.83
N GLY A 271 12.14 -14.09 -20.62
CA GLY A 271 12.64 -15.48 -20.62
C GLY A 271 13.83 -15.74 -19.70
N ASN A 272 14.40 -14.71 -19.05
CA ASN A 272 15.56 -14.90 -18.17
C ASN A 272 15.11 -15.51 -16.83
N VAL A 273 15.49 -16.76 -16.59
CA VAL A 273 15.12 -17.52 -15.39
C VAL A 273 15.82 -17.00 -14.12
N ASN A 274 16.93 -16.27 -14.24
CA ASN A 274 17.66 -15.66 -13.12
C ASN A 274 17.01 -14.36 -12.61
N GLN A 275 15.96 -13.88 -13.29
CA GLN A 275 15.25 -12.66 -12.93
C GLN A 275 13.86 -12.95 -12.36
N LYS A 276 13.58 -14.22 -12.03
CA LYS A 276 12.24 -14.67 -11.63
C LYS A 276 12.12 -14.69 -10.12
N TRP A 277 11.37 -13.72 -9.61
CA TRP A 277 11.17 -13.50 -8.19
C TRP A 277 9.70 -13.58 -7.81
N LYS A 278 9.38 -14.26 -6.72
CA LYS A 278 8.07 -14.21 -6.08
C LYS A 278 8.19 -13.44 -4.77
N VAL A 279 7.52 -12.30 -4.69
CA VAL A 279 7.34 -11.57 -3.43
C VAL A 279 6.14 -12.15 -2.69
N ASP A 280 6.37 -12.72 -1.51
CA ASP A 280 5.34 -13.27 -0.64
C ASP A 280 5.21 -12.38 0.59
N THR A 281 4.12 -11.62 0.66
CA THR A 281 3.86 -10.67 1.75
C THR A 281 3.34 -11.32 3.02
N VAL A 282 2.84 -12.57 2.93
CA VAL A 282 2.34 -13.33 4.09
C VAL A 282 3.52 -13.97 4.80
N ALA A 283 4.37 -14.70 4.06
CA ALA A 283 5.61 -15.26 4.57
C ALA A 283 6.70 -14.18 4.77
N ARG A 284 6.50 -13.00 4.17
CA ARG A 284 7.41 -11.85 4.14
C ARG A 284 8.81 -12.26 3.67
N ARG A 285 8.85 -12.82 2.46
CA ARG A 285 10.05 -13.35 1.79
C ARG A 285 10.01 -13.04 0.31
N VAL A 286 11.19 -13.02 -0.28
CA VAL A 286 11.35 -12.93 -1.74
C VAL A 286 12.02 -14.21 -2.21
N TYR A 287 11.26 -15.05 -2.91
CA TYR A 287 11.72 -16.33 -3.44
C TYR A 287 12.31 -16.14 -4.83
N HIS A 288 13.45 -16.75 -5.09
CA HIS A 288 14.00 -16.91 -6.43
C HIS A 288 13.45 -18.19 -7.05
N LEU A 289 12.58 -18.05 -8.06
CA LEU A 289 11.75 -19.13 -8.59
C LEU A 289 12.52 -20.22 -9.35
N ASN A 290 13.73 -19.93 -9.83
CA ASN A 290 14.54 -20.91 -10.55
C ASN A 290 15.49 -21.71 -9.65
N HIS A 291 15.86 -21.17 -8.47
CA HIS A 291 16.91 -21.75 -7.62
C HIS A 291 16.36 -22.31 -6.30
N ASP A 292 15.04 -22.24 -6.08
CA ASP A 292 14.37 -22.63 -4.84
C ASP A 292 15.03 -22.05 -3.57
N ARG A 293 15.44 -20.79 -3.67
CA ARG A 293 16.16 -20.05 -2.63
C ARG A 293 15.47 -18.74 -2.33
N CYS A 294 15.78 -18.17 -1.17
CA CYS A 294 15.25 -16.90 -0.72
C CYS A 294 16.34 -15.84 -0.77
N LEU A 295 15.94 -14.61 -1.12
CA LEU A 295 16.78 -13.44 -1.00
C LEU A 295 17.15 -13.24 0.48
N ASP A 296 18.44 -13.06 0.75
CA ASP A 296 19.00 -12.95 2.10
C ASP A 296 19.84 -11.67 2.18
N ALA A 297 19.60 -10.88 3.23
CA ALA A 297 20.26 -9.62 3.51
C ALA A 297 21.07 -9.71 4.81
N ASN A 298 22.11 -10.55 4.81
CA ASN A 298 22.93 -10.78 5.99
C ASN A 298 23.86 -9.58 6.26
N PRO A 299 23.80 -8.94 7.45
CA PRO A 299 24.69 -7.84 7.80
C PRO A 299 26.18 -8.22 7.80
N ALA A 300 26.51 -9.50 7.99
CA ALA A 300 27.89 -9.99 7.93
C ALA A 300 28.49 -9.91 6.51
N ASP A 301 27.65 -9.84 5.48
CA ASP A 301 28.07 -9.81 4.07
C ASP A 301 28.28 -8.38 3.56
N GLY A 302 28.52 -7.41 4.47
CA GLY A 302 28.81 -6.03 4.09
C GLY A 302 27.63 -5.31 3.42
N ASN A 303 26.39 -5.65 3.81
CA ASN A 303 25.14 -5.16 3.21
C ASN A 303 24.89 -5.61 1.76
N GLN A 304 25.59 -6.63 1.27
CA GLN A 304 25.29 -7.23 -0.02
C GLN A 304 24.10 -8.21 0.10
N LEU A 305 23.32 -8.33 -0.98
CA LEU A 305 22.28 -9.34 -1.08
C LEU A 305 22.83 -10.66 -1.63
N SER A 306 22.31 -11.78 -1.14
CA SER A 306 22.67 -13.14 -1.58
C SER A 306 21.44 -14.04 -1.68
N LEU A 307 21.63 -15.28 -2.16
CA LEU A 307 20.60 -16.33 -2.10
C LEU A 307 20.97 -17.40 -1.08
N HIS A 308 20.04 -17.70 -0.18
CA HIS A 308 20.15 -18.80 0.78
C HIS A 308 18.96 -19.76 0.69
N LEU A 309 19.11 -20.96 1.25
CA LEU A 309 17.98 -21.87 1.41
C LEU A 309 16.88 -21.16 2.22
N CYS A 310 15.65 -21.27 1.76
CA CYS A 310 14.51 -20.66 2.43
C CYS A 310 14.29 -21.34 3.80
N ASP A 311 14.60 -20.63 4.89
CA ASP A 311 14.48 -21.17 6.25
C ASP A 311 13.05 -20.95 6.74
N SER A 312 12.19 -21.96 6.80
CA SER A 312 10.79 -21.82 7.26
C SER A 312 10.64 -21.43 8.74
N SER A 313 11.71 -21.45 9.53
CA SER A 313 11.69 -21.02 10.93
C SER A 313 11.92 -19.51 11.04
N SER A 314 11.46 -18.91 12.14
CA SER A 314 11.76 -17.52 12.48
C SER A 314 13.20 -17.31 12.98
N ALA A 315 14.13 -18.25 12.74
CA ALA A 315 15.52 -18.16 13.21
C ALA A 315 16.40 -17.28 12.30
N ASN A 316 16.21 -17.34 10.97
CA ASN A 316 16.94 -16.47 10.04
C ASN A 316 16.12 -15.21 9.66
N TRP A 317 16.23 -14.17 10.47
CA TRP A 317 15.58 -12.88 10.17
C TRP A 317 16.14 -12.16 8.94
N ASN A 318 17.29 -12.55 8.41
CA ASN A 318 17.90 -11.87 7.25
C ASN A 318 17.14 -12.12 5.94
N GLN A 319 16.31 -13.16 5.88
CA GLN A 319 15.41 -13.44 4.74
C GLN A 319 14.06 -12.74 4.86
N TRP A 320 13.84 -12.06 5.98
CA TRP A 320 12.58 -11.40 6.29
C TRP A 320 12.51 -10.06 5.55
N LEU A 321 11.82 -10.07 4.41
CA LEU A 321 11.64 -8.94 3.51
C LEU A 321 10.15 -8.61 3.37
N SER A 322 9.76 -7.37 3.65
CA SER A 322 8.36 -6.94 3.55
C SER A 322 8.20 -5.71 2.68
N LEU A 323 7.01 -5.57 2.08
CA LEU A 323 6.62 -4.36 1.35
C LEU A 323 6.31 -3.19 2.29
N GLU A 324 5.87 -3.50 3.50
CA GLU A 324 5.67 -2.50 4.56
C GLU A 324 6.89 -2.47 5.47
N ARG A 325 7.27 -1.28 5.93
CA ARG A 325 8.28 -1.18 6.99
C ARG A 325 7.71 -1.79 8.27
N ARG A 326 8.47 -2.67 8.92
CA ARG A 326 8.19 -2.97 10.33
C ARG A 326 8.32 -1.66 11.11
N GLY A 327 7.27 -1.26 11.81
CA GLY A 327 7.28 -0.03 12.60
C GLY A 327 8.36 -0.06 13.69
N GLN A 328 8.95 1.07 14.02
CA GLN A 328 9.82 1.19 15.19
C GLN A 328 8.97 1.49 16.42
N CYS A 329 9.08 0.66 17.46
CA CYS A 329 8.46 0.97 18.74
C CYS A 329 9.30 2.02 19.46
N MET A 330 8.66 3.14 19.75
CA MET A 330 9.30 4.27 20.43
C MET A 330 9.37 4.01 21.94
N ALA A 331 10.00 4.94 22.67
CA ALA A 331 10.10 4.86 24.13
C ALA A 331 8.70 4.71 24.78
N LYS A 332 8.61 3.80 25.75
CA LYS A 332 7.39 3.52 26.52
C LYS A 332 7.09 4.71 27.46
N GLU A 333 5.87 5.24 27.36
CA GLU A 333 5.30 6.25 28.25
C GLU A 333 4.53 5.53 29.38
N ARG A 334 5.08 5.56 30.60
CA ARG A 334 4.45 4.96 31.80
C ARG A 334 3.40 5.88 32.39
N ASP A 335 2.34 5.26 32.92
CA ASP A 335 1.18 5.92 33.52
C ASP A 335 0.49 6.90 32.56
N ILE A 336 0.61 6.66 31.26
CA ILE A 336 -0.02 7.45 30.20
C ILE A 336 -0.94 6.53 29.42
N ASN A 337 -2.18 6.97 29.23
CA ASN A 337 -3.12 6.34 28.31
C ASN A 337 -3.27 7.18 27.04
N PHE A 338 -3.14 6.54 25.89
CA PHE A 338 -3.62 7.11 24.65
C PHE A 338 -5.14 6.87 24.53
N GLU A 339 -5.95 7.91 24.67
CA GLU A 339 -7.41 7.80 24.69
C GLU A 339 -8.00 7.88 23.28
N GLY A 340 -8.84 6.92 22.91
CA GLY A 340 -9.50 6.85 21.61
C GLY A 340 -8.62 6.26 20.50
N GLN A 341 -8.98 6.53 19.25
CA GLN A 341 -8.29 6.05 18.04
C GLN A 341 -8.19 4.51 17.93
N GLU A 342 -9.09 3.76 18.57
CA GLU A 342 -9.02 2.30 18.65
C GLU A 342 -9.11 1.61 17.27
N LEU A 343 -8.35 0.51 17.14
CA LEU A 343 -8.42 -0.43 16.02
C LEU A 343 -8.99 -1.76 16.51
N ILE A 344 -8.21 -2.46 17.31
CA ILE A 344 -8.53 -3.77 17.89
C ILE A 344 -7.97 -3.82 19.30
N ASN A 345 -8.54 -4.69 20.13
CA ASN A 345 -8.04 -4.96 21.46
C ASN A 345 -8.07 -6.46 21.73
N PHE A 346 -7.07 -6.94 22.48
CA PHE A 346 -6.83 -8.37 22.71
C PHE A 346 -6.04 -8.55 24.01
N ASP A 347 -6.05 -9.77 24.55
CA ASP A 347 -5.28 -10.08 25.75
C ASP A 347 -3.81 -10.28 25.41
N ALA A 348 -2.92 -9.66 26.19
CA ALA A 348 -1.48 -9.64 25.97
C ALA A 348 -0.75 -9.82 27.30
N ALA A 349 0.39 -10.51 27.30
CA ALA A 349 1.19 -10.71 28.50
C ALA A 349 2.01 -9.47 28.85
N SER A 350 2.34 -8.64 27.86
CA SER A 350 3.21 -7.48 28.02
C SER A 350 2.93 -6.36 27.02
N ALA A 351 3.46 -5.18 27.33
CA ALA A 351 3.49 -4.06 26.39
C ALA A 351 4.36 -4.34 25.15
N ASP A 352 5.27 -5.32 25.18
CA ASP A 352 6.08 -5.70 24.02
C ASP A 352 5.27 -6.54 23.02
N ASP A 353 4.32 -7.35 23.50
CA ASP A 353 3.37 -8.06 22.65
C ASP A 353 2.47 -7.07 21.89
N CYS A 354 2.06 -5.99 22.55
CA CYS A 354 1.37 -4.88 21.90
C CYS A 354 2.19 -4.24 20.79
N CYS A 355 3.46 -3.94 21.08
CA CYS A 355 4.38 -3.38 20.10
C CYS A 355 4.51 -4.30 18.88
N ALA A 356 4.81 -5.59 19.09
CA ALA A 356 4.96 -6.57 18.00
C ALA A 356 3.70 -6.65 17.13
N THR A 357 2.53 -6.77 17.76
CA THR A 357 1.26 -6.83 17.02
C THR A 357 0.96 -5.53 16.28
N CYS A 358 1.25 -4.38 16.88
CA CYS A 358 1.08 -3.08 16.22
C CYS A 358 2.04 -2.90 15.04
N GLN A 359 3.28 -3.39 15.14
CA GLN A 359 4.23 -3.38 14.03
C GLN A 359 3.69 -4.17 12.83
N ASP A 360 3.04 -5.29 13.09
CA ASP A 360 2.44 -6.17 12.08
C ASP A 360 1.09 -5.68 11.54
N HIS A 361 0.39 -4.82 12.28
CA HIS A 361 -0.90 -4.29 11.87
C HIS A 361 -0.76 -2.99 11.07
N ALA A 362 -0.97 -3.01 9.76
CA ALA A 362 -0.73 -1.89 8.83
C ALA A 362 -1.26 -0.52 9.31
N ALA A 363 -2.50 -0.46 9.84
CA ALA A 363 -3.14 0.77 10.31
C ALA A 363 -2.73 1.22 11.74
N CYS A 364 -1.95 0.41 12.47
CA CYS A 364 -1.58 0.71 13.86
C CYS A 364 -0.35 1.61 13.93
N HIS A 365 -0.45 2.69 14.71
CA HIS A 365 0.61 3.68 14.94
C HIS A 365 0.87 3.98 16.41
N ALA A 366 0.07 3.42 17.32
CA ALA A 366 0.29 3.52 18.76
C ALA A 366 -0.46 2.40 19.49
N TYR A 367 -0.13 2.18 20.76
CA TYR A 367 -0.89 1.28 21.62
C TYR A 367 -0.93 1.79 23.07
N SER A 368 -1.94 1.34 23.81
CA SER A 368 -1.99 1.38 25.28
C SER A 368 -2.06 -0.06 25.81
N PHE A 369 -1.25 -0.40 26.80
CA PHE A 369 -1.29 -1.68 27.51
C PHE A 369 -1.71 -1.45 28.96
N SER A 370 -2.76 -2.13 29.41
CA SER A 370 -3.26 -2.03 30.78
C SER A 370 -4.01 -3.31 31.17
N ASN A 371 -3.84 -3.78 32.41
CA ASN A 371 -4.53 -4.96 32.95
C ASN A 371 -4.48 -6.20 32.03
N ASN A 372 -3.29 -6.55 31.53
CA ASN A 372 -3.07 -7.66 30.57
C ASN A 372 -3.88 -7.56 29.27
N ARG A 373 -4.29 -6.34 28.91
CA ARG A 373 -5.02 -6.08 27.68
C ARG A 373 -4.30 -5.03 26.85
N CYS A 374 -4.22 -5.32 25.55
CA CYS A 374 -3.65 -4.46 24.55
C CYS A 374 -4.74 -3.70 23.80
N TYR A 375 -4.51 -2.41 23.57
CA TYR A 375 -5.40 -1.54 22.79
C TYR A 375 -4.59 -0.91 21.66
N LEU A 376 -4.73 -1.43 20.43
CA LEU A 376 -4.05 -0.90 19.25
C LEU A 376 -4.78 0.32 18.71
N LYS A 377 -4.01 1.32 18.24
CA LYS A 377 -4.54 2.64 17.89
C LYS A 377 -4.01 3.15 16.56
N LYS A 378 -4.87 3.88 15.85
CA LYS A 378 -4.59 4.57 14.58
C LYS A 378 -3.61 5.73 14.73
N ALA A 379 -3.61 6.39 15.89
CA ALA A 379 -2.72 7.50 16.21
C ALA A 379 -2.64 7.67 17.73
N ARG A 380 -1.60 8.37 18.20
CA ARG A 380 -1.52 8.84 19.58
C ARG A 380 -2.48 10.01 19.78
N ALA A 381 -3.32 9.93 20.80
CA ALA A 381 -4.19 11.02 21.24
C ALA A 381 -4.21 11.06 22.76
N LEU A 382 -4.15 12.26 23.35
CA LEU A 382 -4.21 12.47 24.79
C LEU A 382 -5.44 13.32 25.13
N LYS A 383 -6.05 13.03 26.27
CA LYS A 383 -7.06 13.90 26.90
C LYS A 383 -6.48 14.50 28.17
N GLY A 384 -6.46 15.83 28.24
CA GLY A 384 -5.74 16.51 29.32
C GLY A 384 -4.26 16.12 29.32
N ASN A 385 -3.73 15.69 30.47
CA ASN A 385 -2.37 15.21 30.60
C ASN A 385 -2.19 13.71 30.28
N GLY A 386 -3.28 12.99 29.96
CA GLY A 386 -3.26 11.57 29.64
C GLY A 386 -2.86 10.65 30.80
N VAL A 387 -2.77 11.16 32.03
CA VAL A 387 -2.28 10.38 33.17
C VAL A 387 -3.29 9.31 33.55
N TRP A 388 -2.88 8.05 33.49
CA TRP A 388 -3.66 6.89 33.89
C TRP A 388 -2.75 5.82 34.51
N PRO A 389 -2.65 5.77 35.85
CA PRO A 389 -1.74 4.87 36.54
C PRO A 389 -1.91 3.41 36.14
N GLY A 390 -0.80 2.71 35.96
CA GLY A 390 -0.77 1.29 35.56
C GLY A 390 -0.92 1.05 34.06
N THR A 391 -1.02 2.11 33.25
CA THR A 391 -1.05 2.01 31.78
C THR A 391 0.32 2.29 31.20
N THR A 392 0.76 1.47 30.26
CA THR A 392 1.98 1.71 29.48
C THR A 392 1.63 1.89 28.02
N SER A 393 1.94 3.05 27.46
CA SER A 393 1.66 3.36 26.06
C SER A 393 2.94 3.59 25.26
N ALA A 394 2.92 3.36 23.95
CA ALA A 394 4.01 3.77 23.08
C ALA A 394 3.54 4.04 21.66
N ARG A 395 4.29 4.90 20.96
CA ARG A 395 4.13 5.11 19.51
C ARG A 395 4.78 3.95 18.76
N VAL A 396 4.22 3.62 17.61
CA VAL A 396 4.80 2.71 16.63
C VAL A 396 4.99 3.48 15.33
N TYR A 397 6.23 3.92 15.12
CA TYR A 397 6.63 4.80 14.04
C TYR A 397 6.89 4.02 12.75
N LYS A 398 6.10 4.25 11.70
CA LYS A 398 6.14 3.48 10.45
C LYS A 398 6.64 4.26 9.23
N CYS A 399 7.34 5.37 9.47
CA CYS A 399 7.81 6.27 8.40
C CYS A 399 9.33 6.18 8.23
N ALA A 400 9.89 6.95 7.28
CA ALA A 400 11.34 7.09 7.14
C ALA A 400 11.95 7.68 8.41
N PRO A 401 13.22 7.42 8.76
CA PRO A 401 13.85 8.08 9.90
C PRO A 401 13.68 9.61 9.79
N LEU A 402 13.39 10.25 10.92
CA LEU A 402 13.22 11.70 10.95
C LEU A 402 14.54 12.40 10.61
N GLN A 403 14.51 13.29 9.63
CA GLN A 403 15.62 14.13 9.23
C GLN A 403 15.58 15.43 10.03
N LYS A 404 16.51 15.58 10.98
CA LYS A 404 16.65 16.80 11.77
C LYS A 404 17.22 17.93 10.92
N GLY A 405 16.66 19.12 11.06
CA GLY A 405 17.19 20.31 10.40
C GLY A 405 16.71 20.48 8.95
N VAL A 406 15.86 19.57 8.47
CA VAL A 406 15.41 19.52 7.08
C VAL A 406 13.94 19.91 7.01
N ASP A 407 13.62 20.85 6.14
CA ASP A 407 12.26 21.23 5.79
C ASP A 407 11.98 20.87 4.32
N PHE A 408 11.01 19.98 4.12
CA PHE A 408 10.45 19.73 2.80
C PHE A 408 9.57 20.92 2.40
N THR A 409 9.98 21.70 1.40
CA THR A 409 9.24 22.92 1.05
C THR A 409 8.12 22.64 0.04
N GLY A 410 6.97 23.29 0.21
CA GLY A 410 5.81 23.17 -0.67
C GLY A 410 5.03 21.85 -0.52
N ASN A 411 4.15 21.58 -1.50
CA ASN A 411 3.29 20.40 -1.56
C ASN A 411 2.36 20.20 -0.34
N ASP A 412 2.03 21.28 0.38
CA ASP A 412 1.23 21.20 1.60
C ASP A 412 -0.22 20.79 1.32
N LEU A 413 -0.66 19.70 1.95
CA LEU A 413 -2.03 19.21 1.97
C LEU A 413 -2.85 19.83 3.11
N GLY A 414 -2.16 20.30 4.14
CA GLY A 414 -2.76 20.84 5.35
C GLY A 414 -1.84 20.68 6.55
N SER A 415 -2.30 21.16 7.71
CA SER A 415 -1.55 21.11 8.95
C SER A 415 -2.36 20.58 10.12
N VAL A 416 -1.68 19.89 11.04
CA VAL A 416 -2.27 19.29 12.23
C VAL A 416 -1.35 19.56 13.43
N PRO A 417 -1.87 20.11 14.55
CA PRO A 417 -1.09 20.24 15.77
C PRO A 417 -0.60 18.89 16.28
N ALA A 418 0.65 18.82 16.71
CA ALA A 418 1.24 17.59 17.19
C ALA A 418 2.22 17.85 18.35
N PRO A 419 2.20 17.01 19.41
CA PRO A 419 3.15 17.14 20.50
C PRO A 419 4.60 16.81 20.12
N ALA A 420 4.81 15.98 19.10
CA ALA A 420 6.13 15.55 18.66
C ALA A 420 6.16 15.25 17.15
N ALA A 421 7.35 15.28 16.54
CA ALA A 421 7.53 15.01 15.12
C ALA A 421 7.12 13.58 14.73
N GLU A 422 7.29 12.63 15.64
CA GLU A 422 6.91 11.22 15.45
C GLU A 422 5.41 11.04 15.26
N ASP A 423 4.59 11.93 15.84
CA ASP A 423 3.13 11.89 15.74
C ASP A 423 2.67 12.22 14.30
N CYS A 424 3.46 12.98 13.54
CA CYS A 424 3.16 13.32 12.15
C CYS A 424 3.10 12.10 11.23
N CYS A 425 3.85 11.03 11.57
CA CYS A 425 3.82 9.80 10.79
C CYS A 425 2.43 9.16 10.77
N ALA A 426 1.74 9.13 11.91
CA ALA A 426 0.39 8.57 11.99
C ALA A 426 -0.59 9.41 11.17
N TYR A 427 -0.57 10.75 11.34
CA TYR A 427 -1.45 11.65 10.59
C TYR A 427 -1.24 11.55 9.08
N CYS A 428 0.01 11.50 8.64
CA CYS A 428 0.32 11.37 7.22
C CYS A 428 -0.05 9.98 6.70
N ARG A 429 0.14 8.89 7.45
CA ARG A 429 -0.30 7.55 7.03
C ARG A 429 -1.82 7.39 6.96
N LEU A 430 -2.56 8.13 7.77
CA LEU A 430 -4.03 8.17 7.73
C LEU A 430 -4.57 9.03 6.58
N ASN A 431 -3.74 9.89 5.99
CA ASN A 431 -4.10 10.67 4.81
C ASN A 431 -3.52 10.00 3.55
N VAL A 432 -4.40 9.43 2.72
CA VAL A 432 -4.02 8.72 1.48
C VAL A 432 -3.31 9.60 0.44
N GLU A 433 -3.40 10.93 0.55
CA GLU A 433 -2.68 11.87 -0.32
C GLU A 433 -1.30 12.21 0.24
N CYS A 434 -1.02 11.89 1.50
CA CYS A 434 0.18 12.32 2.20
C CYS A 434 1.35 11.34 1.99
N MET A 435 2.40 11.85 1.34
CA MET A 435 3.63 11.13 1.01
C MET A 435 4.81 11.59 1.86
N ALA A 436 4.71 12.74 2.54
CA ALA A 436 5.72 13.21 3.47
C ALA A 436 5.14 14.21 4.49
N PHE A 437 5.92 14.56 5.51
CA PHE A 437 5.59 15.67 6.39
C PHE A 437 6.85 16.46 6.79
N THR A 438 6.65 17.73 7.13
CA THR A 438 7.57 18.52 7.94
C THR A 438 6.90 18.80 9.29
N TYR A 439 7.56 18.51 10.39
CA TYR A 439 7.18 18.99 11.72
C TYR A 439 7.98 20.23 12.08
N ALA A 440 7.30 21.32 12.45
CA ALA A 440 7.94 22.52 12.97
C ALA A 440 7.00 23.24 13.95
N TYR A 441 7.56 23.78 15.03
CA TYR A 441 6.82 24.63 15.99
C TYR A 441 5.52 24.00 16.52
N GLY A 442 5.54 22.70 16.86
CA GLY A 442 4.35 22.01 17.40
C GLY A 442 3.30 21.61 16.35
N THR A 443 3.64 21.69 15.06
CA THR A 443 2.70 21.44 13.96
C THR A 443 3.29 20.49 12.93
N CYS A 444 2.50 19.50 12.52
CA CYS A 444 2.76 18.67 11.35
C CYS A 444 2.19 19.34 10.12
N TYR A 445 3.04 19.60 9.13
CA TYR A 445 2.64 20.04 7.80
C TYR A 445 2.69 18.83 6.86
N LEU A 446 1.51 18.29 6.55
CA LEU A 446 1.31 17.11 5.71
C LEU A 446 1.51 17.47 4.25
N LYS A 447 2.20 16.60 3.49
CA LYS A 447 2.65 16.92 2.14
C LYS A 447 2.34 15.82 1.14
N SER A 448 1.99 16.21 -0.08
CA SER A 448 1.71 15.30 -1.20
C SER A 448 2.97 14.73 -1.85
N GLY A 449 4.16 15.23 -1.51
CA GLY A 449 5.44 14.76 -2.03
C GLY A 449 6.62 15.49 -1.41
N VAL A 450 7.83 15.02 -1.72
CA VAL A 450 9.09 15.68 -1.34
C VAL A 450 9.61 16.45 -2.56
N THR A 451 9.94 17.72 -2.41
CA THR A 451 10.61 18.51 -3.46
C THR A 451 12.13 18.31 -3.40
N VAL A 452 12.82 18.53 -4.53
CA VAL A 452 14.29 18.51 -4.58
C VAL A 452 14.90 19.69 -3.78
N SER A 453 14.11 20.73 -3.54
CA SER A 453 14.49 21.93 -2.79
C SER A 453 14.35 21.72 -1.28
N LEU A 454 15.33 21.06 -0.69
CA LEU A 454 15.46 20.93 0.76
C LEU A 454 15.96 22.26 1.35
N SER A 455 15.21 22.86 2.27
CA SER A 455 15.70 24.02 3.02
C SER A 455 16.17 23.60 4.41
N VAL A 456 17.25 24.22 4.88
CA VAL A 456 17.82 23.93 6.20
C VAL A 456 17.09 24.80 7.24
N ASN A 457 16.37 24.16 8.15
CA ASN A 457 15.71 24.80 9.29
C ASN A 457 15.97 23.98 10.54
N ALA A 458 16.73 24.52 11.49
CA ALA A 458 17.16 23.81 12.70
C ALA A 458 16.00 23.29 13.58
N ASN A 459 14.81 23.88 13.45
CA ASN A 459 13.61 23.50 14.20
C ASN A 459 12.71 22.50 13.44
N ALA A 460 13.04 22.18 12.19
CA ALA A 460 12.28 21.28 11.34
C ALA A 460 12.73 19.83 11.50
N TRP A 461 11.77 18.92 11.48
CA TRP A 461 11.98 17.49 11.39
C TRP A 461 11.10 16.92 10.29
N SER A 462 11.69 16.30 9.27
CA SER A 462 10.93 15.82 8.11
C SER A 462 11.09 14.32 7.90
N ALA A 463 10.06 13.67 7.37
CA ALA A 463 10.15 12.29 6.92
C ALA A 463 9.16 11.99 5.79
N ALA A 464 9.58 11.09 4.89
CA ALA A 464 8.72 10.52 3.86
C ALA A 464 7.95 9.30 4.38
N ILE A 465 6.77 9.08 3.81
CA ILE A 465 5.92 7.92 4.03
C ILE A 465 6.08 6.95 2.87
N MET A 466 5.80 5.67 3.12
CA MET A 466 5.73 4.61 2.10
C MET A 466 4.34 4.04 2.08
#